data_AF-A0A3D0UVF1-F1
#
_entry.id   AF-A0A3D0UVF1-F1
#
_cell.length_a   1.000
_cell.length_b   1.000
_cell.length_c   1.000
_cell.angle_alpha   90.00
_cell.angle_beta   90.00
_cell.angle_gamma   90.00
#
_symmetry.space_group_name_H-M   'P 1'
#
loop_
_entity.id
_entity.type
_entity.pdbx_description
1 polymer ?
#
loop_
_entity_poly.entity_id
_entity_poly.type
_entity_poly.pdbx_seq_one_letter_code
_entity_poly.pdbx_strand_id
1 'polypeptide(L)'
;MTIQFIRDREGDMVDFDLNRIKIAITKAYEATGISDVSDIPAIVDAIYLHLEEHEKTLAESDLLHVDHIQDIVEKNLMQAGKYNVAKEYILYRKKHDDIRQEAHEEELKKLETHQLHVTKNNGNKEEFSRDKIHTTYKQIAKEFAEVCPFSELQEELKKYLIDNIKTTDITNLIIKAAINLISLQ
;
A
#
# COMPACT_ATOMS: atom_id res chain seq x y z
N MET A 1 26.02 5.75 12.92
CA MET A 1 25.18 4.53 12.99
C MET A 1 24.40 4.53 11.70
N THR A 2 24.52 3.48 10.92
CA THR A 2 23.98 3.41 9.56
C THR A 2 22.50 3.10 9.64
N ILE A 3 21.63 3.89 8.99
CA ILE A 3 20.19 3.57 8.88
C ILE A 3 20.08 2.16 8.28
N GLN A 4 19.53 1.22 9.03
CA GLN A 4 19.44 -0.20 8.58
C GLN A 4 18.06 -0.53 8.03
N PHE A 5 17.02 -0.04 8.69
CA PHE A 5 15.64 -0.36 8.37
C PHE A 5 14.80 0.90 8.28
N ILE A 6 13.80 0.86 7.41
CA ILE A 6 12.78 1.89 7.27
C ILE A 6 11.41 1.22 7.30
N ARG A 7 10.38 2.03 7.56
CA ARG A 7 9.00 1.63 7.40
C ARG A 7 8.53 2.02 6.01
N ASP A 8 8.01 1.06 5.24
CA ASP A 8 7.36 1.35 3.96
C ASP A 8 5.96 1.97 4.16
N ARG A 9 5.22 2.18 3.07
CA ARG A 9 3.91 2.88 3.14
C ARG A 9 2.82 2.01 3.74
N GLU A 10 2.98 0.70 3.63
CA GLU A 10 2.10 -0.33 4.14
C GLU A 10 2.32 -0.57 5.64
N GLY A 11 3.45 -0.07 6.17
CA GLY A 11 3.82 -0.14 7.58
C GLY A 11 4.83 -1.24 7.89
N ASP A 12 5.28 -1.97 6.87
CA ASP A 12 6.22 -3.08 6.99
C ASP A 12 7.66 -2.56 7.15
N MET A 13 8.45 -3.36 7.86
CA MET A 13 9.87 -3.09 8.07
C MET A 13 10.68 -3.64 6.90
N VAL A 14 11.42 -2.77 6.22
CA VAL A 14 12.25 -3.13 5.06
C VAL A 14 13.66 -2.59 5.20
N ASP A 15 14.61 -3.23 4.51
CA ASP A 15 16.01 -2.79 4.49
C ASP A 15 16.14 -1.40 3.83
N PHE A 16 16.91 -0.53 4.46
CA PHE A 16 17.29 0.75 3.89
C PHE A 16 18.35 0.55 2.80
N ASP A 17 18.11 1.12 1.62
CA ASP A 17 19.07 1.13 0.53
C ASP A 17 19.20 2.54 -0.06
N LEU A 18 20.33 3.19 0.24
CA LEU A 18 20.69 4.51 -0.27
C LEU A 18 20.76 4.53 -1.82
N ASN A 19 21.06 3.40 -2.46
CA ASN A 19 21.07 3.35 -3.93
C ASN A 19 19.68 3.59 -4.52
N ARG A 20 18.59 3.25 -3.82
CA ARG A 20 17.23 3.55 -4.28
C ARG A 20 17.01 5.05 -4.42
N ILE A 21 17.53 5.83 -3.47
CA ILE A 21 17.49 7.31 -3.50
C ILE A 21 18.32 7.81 -4.68
N LYS A 22 19.56 7.33 -4.82
CA LYS A 22 20.45 7.70 -5.93
C LYS A 22 19.80 7.45 -7.29
N ILE A 23 19.23 6.26 -7.51
CA ILE A 23 18.55 5.90 -8.76
C ILE A 23 17.36 6.82 -9.04
N ALA A 24 16.55 7.11 -8.02
CA ALA A 24 15.39 7.99 -8.18
C ALA A 24 15.81 9.43 -8.55
N ILE A 25 16.88 9.95 -7.93
CA ILE A 25 17.44 11.26 -8.29
C ILE A 25 18.03 11.23 -9.69
N THR A 26 18.79 10.20 -10.07
CA THR A 26 19.33 10.06 -11.43
C THR A 26 18.22 10.07 -12.48
N LYS A 27 17.13 9.34 -12.27
CA LYS A 27 15.97 9.36 -13.18
C LYS A 27 15.33 10.74 -13.28
N ALA A 28 15.28 11.50 -12.19
CA ALA A 28 14.80 12.87 -12.21
C ALA A 28 15.74 13.79 -13.02
N TYR A 29 17.06 13.64 -12.88
CA TYR A 29 18.03 14.36 -13.72
C TYR A 29 17.85 14.02 -15.21
N GLU A 30 17.74 12.73 -15.55
CA GLU A 30 17.52 12.29 -16.92
C GLU A 30 16.25 12.89 -17.53
N ALA A 31 15.16 12.95 -16.76
CA ALA A 31 13.90 13.54 -17.21
C ALA A 31 13.99 15.05 -17.50
N THR A 32 14.89 15.77 -16.81
CA THR A 32 15.14 17.20 -17.09
C THR A 32 16.01 17.45 -18.33
N GLY A 33 16.67 16.42 -18.86
CA GLY A 33 17.64 16.56 -19.96
C GLY A 33 18.98 17.21 -19.55
N ILE A 34 19.26 17.32 -18.25
CA ILE A 34 20.54 17.80 -17.74
C ILE A 34 21.59 16.70 -17.92
N SER A 35 22.65 17.00 -18.67
CA SER A 35 23.76 16.06 -18.91
C SER A 35 24.81 16.03 -17.80
N ASP A 36 24.91 17.11 -17.02
CA ASP A 36 25.83 17.19 -15.89
C ASP A 36 25.18 16.59 -14.64
N VAL A 37 25.65 15.41 -14.27
CA VAL A 37 25.20 14.63 -13.11
C VAL A 37 26.29 14.51 -12.05
N SER A 38 27.34 15.34 -12.14
CA SER A 38 28.52 15.27 -11.27
C SER A 38 28.23 15.63 -9.81
N ASP A 39 27.13 16.34 -9.56
CA ASP A 39 26.68 16.78 -8.25
C ASP A 39 25.80 15.76 -7.52
N ILE A 40 25.27 14.74 -8.22
CA ILE A 40 24.41 13.71 -7.64
C ILE A 40 25.04 13.05 -6.40
N PRO A 41 26.33 12.61 -6.40
CA PRO A 41 26.93 12.01 -5.23
C PRO A 41 26.89 12.93 -3.99
N ALA A 42 27.24 14.20 -4.17
CA ALA A 42 27.24 15.18 -3.08
C ALA A 42 25.82 15.45 -2.54
N ILE A 43 24.81 15.48 -3.42
CA ILE A 43 23.41 15.62 -3.02
C ILE A 43 22.93 14.39 -2.24
N VAL A 44 23.27 13.18 -2.70
CA VAL A 44 22.90 11.92 -2.03
C VAL A 44 23.55 11.83 -0.65
N ASP A 45 24.82 12.22 -0.52
CA ASP A 45 25.52 12.26 0.77
C ASP A 45 24.86 13.26 1.73
N ALA A 46 24.48 14.45 1.25
CA ALA A 46 23.76 15.44 2.05
C ALA A 46 22.38 14.94 2.50
N ILE A 47 21.65 14.25 1.61
CA ILE A 47 20.37 13.61 1.95
C ILE A 47 20.58 12.57 3.05
N TYR A 48 21.59 11.72 2.92
CA TYR A 48 21.89 10.69 3.92
C TYR A 48 22.18 11.29 5.29
N LEU A 49 22.96 12.37 5.37
CA LEU A 49 23.21 13.08 6.63
C LEU A 49 21.92 13.65 7.24
N HIS A 50 21.06 14.26 6.44
CA HIS A 50 19.78 14.78 6.92
C HIS A 50 18.83 13.66 7.36
N LEU A 51 18.89 12.49 6.74
CA LEU A 51 18.15 11.31 7.19
C LEU A 51 18.65 10.83 8.56
N GLU A 52 19.96 10.74 8.76
CA GLU A 52 20.54 10.37 10.06
C GLU A 52 20.20 11.39 11.15
N GLU A 53 20.15 12.68 10.81
CA GLU A 53 19.70 13.73 11.74
C GLU A 53 18.21 13.59 12.07
N HIS A 54 17.37 13.32 11.07
CA HIS A 54 15.94 13.15 11.28
C HIS A 54 15.63 11.89 12.09
N GLU A 55 16.30 10.78 11.84
CA GLU A 55 16.15 9.54 12.61
C GLU A 55 16.41 9.77 14.10
N LYS A 56 17.42 10.57 14.45
CA LYS A 56 17.73 10.93 15.86
C LYS A 56 16.63 11.76 16.53
N THR A 57 15.71 12.36 15.77
CA THR A 57 14.56 13.10 16.32
C THR A 57 13.36 12.20 16.60
N LEU A 58 13.37 10.96 16.08
CA LEU A 58 12.32 9.98 16.34
C LEU A 58 12.50 9.34 17.72
N ALA A 59 11.42 8.77 18.26
CA ALA A 59 11.50 7.96 19.47
C ALA A 59 12.39 6.72 19.22
N GLU A 60 13.03 6.18 20.27
CA GLU A 60 13.94 5.03 20.13
C GLU A 60 13.31 3.78 19.47
N SER A 61 11.98 3.66 19.49
CA SER A 61 11.23 2.57 18.87
C SER A 61 10.69 2.87 17.46
N ASP A 62 10.84 4.10 16.97
CA ASP A 62 10.30 4.53 15.69
C ASP A 62 11.35 4.44 14.58
N LEU A 63 10.90 3.97 13.41
CA LEU A 63 11.71 3.93 12.20
C LEU A 63 11.35 5.08 11.28
N LEU A 64 12.32 5.49 10.44
CA LEU A 64 12.05 6.42 9.34
C LEU A 64 10.97 5.83 8.43
N HIS A 65 9.88 6.57 8.23
CA HIS A 65 8.89 6.26 7.22
C HIS A 65 9.39 6.67 5.84
N VAL A 66 9.05 5.92 4.81
CA VAL A 66 9.46 6.21 3.43
C VAL A 66 9.01 7.59 2.93
N ASP A 67 7.93 8.14 3.49
CA ASP A 67 7.49 9.49 3.14
C ASP A 67 8.39 10.57 3.76
N HIS A 68 8.94 10.36 4.96
CA HIS A 68 9.97 11.26 5.51
C HIS A 68 11.21 11.30 4.61
N ILE A 69 11.57 10.16 4.03
CA ILE A 69 12.68 10.07 3.09
C ILE A 69 12.39 10.90 1.84
N GLN A 70 11.18 10.78 1.29
CA GLN A 70 10.77 11.56 0.11
C GLN A 70 10.82 13.07 0.40
N ASP A 71 10.28 13.50 1.55
CA ASP A 71 10.27 14.92 1.95
C ASP A 71 11.71 15.48 2.10
N ILE A 72 12.61 14.68 2.69
CA ILE A 72 14.01 15.07 2.86
C ILE A 72 14.72 15.15 1.50
N VAL A 73 14.47 14.21 0.58
CA VAL A 73 15.01 14.26 -0.79
C VAL A 73 14.55 15.53 -1.50
N GLU A 74 13.25 15.83 -1.47
CA GLU A 74 12.67 17.01 -2.12
C GLU A 74 13.25 18.31 -1.55
N LYS A 75 13.32 18.41 -0.21
CA LYS A 75 13.90 19.58 0.46
C LYS A 75 15.37 19.78 0.09
N ASN A 76 16.16 18.72 0.04
CA ASN A 76 17.58 18.80 -0.35
C ASN A 76 17.76 19.26 -1.80
N LEU A 77 16.96 18.72 -2.74
CA LEU A 77 16.99 19.15 -4.12
C LEU A 77 16.61 20.63 -4.26
N MET A 78 15.60 21.10 -3.52
CA MET A 78 15.21 22.51 -3.49
C MET A 78 16.31 23.40 -2.88
N GLN A 79 16.94 22.99 -1.78
CA GLN A 79 18.04 23.72 -1.13
C GLN A 79 19.30 23.80 -2.01
N ALA A 80 19.57 22.76 -2.80
CA ALA A 80 20.64 22.75 -3.80
C ALA A 80 20.33 23.57 -5.06
N GLY A 81 19.16 24.25 -5.12
CA GLY A 81 18.72 25.03 -6.28
C GLY A 81 18.32 24.19 -7.49
N LYS A 82 18.11 22.88 -7.31
CA LYS A 82 17.78 21.91 -8.38
C LYS A 82 16.26 21.82 -8.57
N TYR A 83 15.60 22.97 -8.76
CA TYR A 83 14.14 23.06 -8.80
C TYR A 83 13.50 22.19 -9.88
N ASN A 84 14.08 22.16 -11.09
CA ASN A 84 13.56 21.33 -12.18
C ASN A 84 13.70 19.83 -11.86
N VAL A 85 14.81 19.42 -11.24
CA VAL A 85 15.02 18.03 -10.82
C VAL A 85 14.05 17.67 -9.71
N ALA A 86 13.84 18.54 -8.71
CA ALA A 86 12.86 18.32 -7.64
C ALA A 86 11.45 18.12 -8.21
N LYS A 87 11.07 18.93 -9.20
CA LYS A 87 9.79 18.78 -9.89
C LYS A 87 9.67 17.42 -10.61
N GLU A 88 10.67 17.04 -11.39
CA GLU A 88 10.66 15.74 -12.08
C GLU A 88 10.67 14.56 -11.10
N TYR A 89 11.36 14.70 -9.95
CA TYR A 89 11.31 13.71 -8.88
C TYR A 89 9.90 13.54 -8.31
N ILE A 90 9.21 14.64 -7.99
CA ILE A 90 7.82 14.64 -7.48
C ILE A 90 6.89 13.97 -8.51
N LEU A 91 7.03 14.30 -9.80
CA LEU A 91 6.23 13.72 -10.86
C LEU A 91 6.51 12.23 -11.05
N TYR A 92 7.78 11.83 -11.03
CA TYR A 92 8.19 10.42 -11.12
C TYR A 92 7.59 9.60 -9.98
N ARG A 93 7.67 10.11 -8.75
CA ARG A 93 7.08 9.50 -7.56
C ARG A 93 5.58 9.34 -7.70
N LYS A 94 4.86 10.42 -8.06
CA LYS A 94 3.41 10.38 -8.26
C LYS A 94 3.01 9.34 -9.29
N LYS A 95 3.68 9.29 -10.44
CA LYS A 95 3.42 8.29 -11.48
C LYS A 95 3.62 6.86 -10.96
N HIS A 96 4.64 6.63 -10.14
CA HIS A 96 4.89 5.31 -9.56
C HIS A 96 3.86 4.94 -8.49
N ASP A 97 3.33 5.92 -7.77
CA ASP A 97 2.23 5.74 -6.82
C ASP A 97 0.95 5.33 -7.57
N ASP A 98 0.64 6.02 -8.67
CA ASP A 98 -0.50 5.71 -9.54
C ASP A 98 -0.38 4.28 -10.11
N ILE A 99 0.80 3.89 -10.61
CA ILE A 99 1.05 2.52 -11.12
C ILE A 99 0.86 1.46 -10.03
N ARG A 100 1.29 1.72 -8.79
CA ARG A 100 1.09 0.78 -7.68
C ARG A 100 -0.38 0.66 -7.32
N GLN A 101 -1.12 1.76 -7.33
CA GLN A 101 -2.56 1.75 -7.11
C GLN A 101 -3.28 0.98 -8.22
N GLU A 102 -2.96 1.23 -9.49
CA GLU A 102 -3.52 0.51 -10.63
C GLU A 102 -3.21 -0.99 -10.55
N ALA A 103 -1.98 -1.37 -10.18
CA ALA A 103 -1.60 -2.78 -10.01
C ALA A 103 -2.38 -3.44 -8.87
N HIS A 104 -2.59 -2.73 -7.75
CA HIS A 104 -3.41 -3.22 -6.64
C HIS A 104 -4.88 -3.38 -7.05
N GLU A 105 -5.43 -2.40 -7.79
CA GLU A 105 -6.78 -2.48 -8.35
C GLU A 105 -6.92 -3.62 -9.37
N GLU A 106 -5.91 -3.85 -10.20
CA GLU A 106 -5.88 -5.00 -11.12
C GLU A 106 -5.80 -6.33 -10.38
N GLU A 107 -5.03 -6.42 -9.30
CA GLU A 107 -4.95 -7.60 -8.45
C GLU A 107 -6.31 -7.89 -7.79
N LEU A 108 -6.97 -6.85 -7.26
CA LEU A 108 -8.34 -6.95 -6.77
C LEU A 108 -9.31 -7.41 -7.87
N LYS A 109 -9.22 -6.87 -9.09
CA LYS A 109 -10.04 -7.32 -10.24
C LYS A 109 -9.71 -8.76 -10.65
N LYS A 110 -8.45 -9.18 -10.55
CA LYS A 110 -8.04 -10.58 -10.78
C LYS A 110 -8.63 -11.49 -9.70
N LEU A 111 -8.64 -11.08 -8.44
CA LEU A 111 -9.34 -11.78 -7.36
C LEU A 111 -10.87 -11.83 -7.60
N GLU A 112 -11.46 -10.80 -8.20
CA GLU A 112 -12.88 -10.82 -8.59
C GLU A 112 -13.20 -11.74 -9.79
N THR A 113 -12.23 -12.00 -10.67
CA THR A 113 -12.40 -12.80 -11.91
C THR A 113 -11.99 -14.25 -11.77
N HIS A 114 -11.14 -14.62 -10.80
CA HIS A 114 -10.92 -16.02 -10.46
C HIS A 114 -12.14 -16.55 -9.71
N GLN A 115 -12.79 -17.57 -10.25
CA GLN A 115 -13.83 -18.32 -9.55
C GLN A 115 -13.26 -18.77 -8.19
N LEU A 116 -13.70 -18.12 -7.11
CA LEU A 116 -13.27 -18.45 -5.76
C LEU A 116 -13.72 -19.88 -5.45
N HIS A 117 -12.83 -20.73 -4.95
CA HIS A 117 -13.20 -22.07 -4.49
C HIS A 117 -13.22 -22.14 -2.96
N VAL A 118 -14.26 -22.75 -2.41
CA VAL A 118 -14.41 -23.03 -0.98
C VAL A 118 -14.10 -24.50 -0.72
N THR A 119 -13.22 -24.75 0.25
CA THR A 119 -12.98 -26.11 0.75
C THR A 119 -13.95 -26.42 1.89
N LYS A 120 -14.80 -27.44 1.71
CA LYS A 120 -15.72 -27.94 2.74
C LYS A 120 -15.00 -28.76 3.80
N ASN A 121 -15.66 -28.99 4.93
CA ASN A 121 -15.14 -29.83 6.02
C ASN A 121 -14.83 -31.27 5.59
N ASN A 122 -15.45 -31.76 4.51
CA ASN A 122 -15.18 -33.07 3.93
C ASN A 122 -14.02 -33.07 2.92
N GLY A 123 -13.31 -31.94 2.76
CA GLY A 123 -12.20 -31.77 1.82
C GLY A 123 -12.61 -31.45 0.39
N ASN A 124 -13.91 -31.47 0.06
CA ASN A 124 -14.37 -31.15 -1.30
C ASN A 124 -14.26 -29.64 -1.58
N LYS A 125 -13.76 -29.31 -2.77
CA LYS A 125 -13.77 -27.94 -3.28
C LYS A 125 -15.06 -27.68 -4.05
N GLU A 126 -15.74 -26.58 -3.72
CA GLU A 126 -16.93 -26.10 -4.44
C GLU A 126 -16.70 -24.65 -4.87
N GLU A 127 -17.23 -24.27 -6.02
CA GLU A 127 -17.26 -22.86 -6.41
C GLU A 127 -18.03 -22.03 -5.37
N PHE A 128 -17.45 -20.89 -5.01
CA PHE A 128 -18.03 -19.92 -4.10
C PHE A 128 -19.29 -19.33 -4.73
N SER A 129 -20.44 -19.74 -4.20
CA SER A 129 -21.73 -19.22 -4.65
C SER A 129 -22.13 -18.01 -3.82
N ARG A 130 -22.19 -16.85 -4.48
CA ARG A 130 -22.70 -15.59 -3.90
C ARG A 130 -24.13 -15.73 -3.38
N ASP A 131 -24.96 -16.54 -4.06
CA ASP A 131 -26.37 -16.75 -3.70
C ASP A 131 -26.55 -17.37 -2.32
N LYS A 132 -25.64 -18.25 -1.88
CA LYS A 132 -25.70 -18.88 -0.56
C LYS A 132 -25.48 -17.87 0.57
N ILE A 133 -24.55 -16.94 0.38
CA ILE A 133 -24.30 -15.87 1.35
C ILE A 133 -25.47 -14.89 1.38
N HIS A 134 -25.98 -14.49 0.21
CA HIS A 134 -27.16 -13.62 0.14
C HIS A 134 -28.38 -14.23 0.82
N THR A 135 -28.60 -15.54 0.64
CA THR A 135 -29.71 -16.27 1.29
C THR A 135 -29.56 -16.25 2.80
N THR A 136 -28.35 -16.52 3.30
CA THR A 136 -28.03 -16.51 4.73
C THR A 136 -28.17 -15.09 5.31
N TYR A 137 -27.68 -14.09 4.59
CA TYR A 137 -27.80 -12.69 4.94
C TYR A 137 -29.26 -12.25 5.04
N LYS A 138 -30.10 -12.55 4.03
CA LYS A 138 -31.53 -12.26 4.06
C LYS A 138 -32.27 -12.91 5.23
N GLN A 139 -31.83 -14.09 5.67
CA GLN A 139 -32.41 -14.76 6.83
C GLN A 139 -32.07 -14.02 8.14
N ILE A 140 -30.85 -13.49 8.25
CA ILE A 140 -30.35 -12.87 9.49
C ILE A 140 -30.71 -11.37 9.56
N ALA A 141 -30.50 -10.63 8.47
CA ALA A 141 -30.66 -9.18 8.40
C ALA A 141 -32.10 -8.74 8.07
N LYS A 142 -33.09 -9.63 8.22
CA LYS A 142 -34.46 -9.47 7.71
C LYS A 142 -35.13 -8.16 8.14
N GLU A 143 -34.90 -7.71 9.37
CA GLU A 143 -35.46 -6.47 9.94
C GLU A 143 -34.53 -5.26 9.80
N PHE A 144 -33.29 -5.47 9.33
CA PHE A 144 -32.22 -4.46 9.26
C PHE A 144 -31.74 -4.18 7.83
N ALA A 145 -32.39 -4.76 6.82
CA ALA A 145 -31.97 -4.68 5.42
C ALA A 145 -32.00 -3.25 4.84
N GLU A 146 -32.73 -2.32 5.45
CA GLU A 146 -32.72 -0.89 5.06
C GLU A 146 -31.49 -0.13 5.59
N VAL A 147 -30.96 -0.55 6.75
CA VAL A 147 -29.84 0.13 7.43
C VAL A 147 -28.50 -0.53 7.08
N CYS A 148 -28.53 -1.82 6.74
CA CYS A 148 -27.39 -2.54 6.22
C CYS A 148 -27.81 -3.10 4.86
N PRO A 149 -27.41 -2.46 3.75
CA PRO A 149 -27.58 -3.04 2.43
C PRO A 149 -26.61 -4.20 2.22
N PHE A 150 -27.09 -5.31 1.66
CA PHE A 150 -26.23 -6.45 1.34
C PHE A 150 -25.06 -6.06 0.41
N SER A 151 -25.27 -5.09 -0.47
CA SER A 151 -24.24 -4.58 -1.38
C SER A 151 -23.01 -4.06 -0.63
N GLU A 152 -23.18 -3.36 0.49
CA GLU A 152 -22.07 -2.80 1.26
C GLU A 152 -21.29 -3.90 1.99
N LEU A 153 -22.01 -4.84 2.62
CA LEU A 153 -21.40 -6.02 3.21
C LEU A 153 -20.66 -6.86 2.16
N GLN A 154 -21.21 -6.98 0.96
CA GLN A 154 -20.59 -7.73 -0.12
C GLN A 154 -19.29 -7.09 -0.59
N GLU A 155 -19.27 -5.78 -0.84
CA GLU A 155 -18.05 -5.07 -1.26
C GLU A 155 -16.96 -5.11 -0.18
N GLU A 156 -17.33 -5.01 1.10
CA GLU A 156 -16.37 -5.14 2.20
C GLU A 156 -15.88 -6.59 2.35
N LEU A 157 -16.77 -7.59 2.24
CA LEU A 157 -16.42 -9.01 2.35
C LEU A 157 -15.44 -9.43 1.24
N LYS A 158 -15.59 -8.93 0.01
CA LYS A 158 -14.68 -9.22 -1.11
C LYS A 158 -13.22 -8.97 -0.76
N LYS A 159 -12.92 -7.96 0.07
CA LYS A 159 -11.55 -7.61 0.47
C LYS A 159 -10.86 -8.70 1.28
N TYR A 160 -11.62 -9.60 1.89
CA TYR A 160 -11.10 -10.70 2.70
C TYR A 160 -11.14 -12.06 2.00
N LEU A 161 -11.80 -12.15 0.84
CA LEU A 161 -11.96 -13.41 0.13
C LEU A 161 -10.68 -13.74 -0.64
N ILE A 162 -10.05 -14.85 -0.27
CA ILE A 162 -8.92 -15.46 -0.96
C ILE A 162 -9.32 -16.85 -1.49
N ASP A 163 -8.67 -17.30 -2.55
CA ASP A 163 -8.94 -18.63 -3.11
C ASP A 163 -8.59 -19.76 -2.12
N ASN A 164 -9.33 -20.87 -2.18
CA ASN A 164 -9.23 -22.02 -1.28
C ASN A 164 -9.60 -21.78 0.19
N ILE A 165 -10.42 -20.77 0.48
CA ILE A 165 -10.93 -20.53 1.84
C ILE A 165 -11.75 -21.73 2.37
N LYS A 166 -11.64 -22.04 3.67
CA LYS A 166 -12.50 -23.06 4.29
C LYS A 166 -13.87 -22.49 4.60
N THR A 167 -14.92 -23.31 4.50
CA THR A 167 -16.28 -22.87 4.85
C THR A 167 -16.40 -22.38 6.30
N THR A 168 -15.58 -22.93 7.21
CA THR A 168 -15.52 -22.51 8.62
C THR A 168 -15.02 -21.08 8.80
N ASP A 169 -14.19 -20.60 7.88
CA ASP A 169 -13.51 -19.31 8.00
C ASP A 169 -14.38 -18.18 7.40
N ILE A 170 -15.27 -18.53 6.45
CA ILE A 170 -16.20 -17.59 5.82
C ILE A 170 -17.07 -16.86 6.85
N THR A 171 -17.56 -17.57 7.87
CA THR A 171 -18.37 -16.95 8.94
C THR A 171 -17.60 -15.87 9.70
N ASN A 172 -16.33 -16.14 10.02
CA ASN A 172 -15.46 -15.16 10.70
C ASN A 172 -15.15 -13.96 9.80
N LEU A 173 -15.02 -14.17 8.49
CA LEU A 173 -14.84 -13.07 7.54
C LEU A 173 -16.08 -12.19 7.41
N ILE A 174 -17.28 -12.79 7.40
CA ILE A 174 -18.54 -12.03 7.41
C ILE A 174 -18.64 -11.17 8.66
N ILE A 175 -18.27 -11.73 9.83
CA ILE A 175 -18.25 -10.97 11.10
C ILE A 175 -17.23 -9.83 11.02
N LYS A 176 -16.02 -10.09 10.51
CA LYS A 176 -14.97 -9.07 10.37
C LYS A 176 -15.40 -7.93 9.44
N ALA A 177 -15.99 -8.26 8.29
CA ALA A 177 -16.52 -7.28 7.35
C ALA A 177 -17.63 -6.42 7.99
N ALA A 178 -18.55 -7.05 8.74
CA ALA A 178 -19.60 -6.34 9.44
C ALA A 178 -19.07 -5.40 10.54
N ILE A 179 -18.08 -5.83 11.34
CA ILE A 179 -17.43 -4.99 12.36
C ILE A 179 -16.78 -3.77 11.70
N ASN A 180 -16.10 -3.96 10.56
CA ASN A 180 -15.46 -2.86 9.85
C ASN A 180 -16.45 -1.81 9.35
N LEU A 181 -17.59 -2.23 8.79
CA LEU A 181 -18.64 -1.31 8.36
C LEU A 181 -19.23 -0.48 9.51
N ILE A 182 -19.29 -1.05 10.72
CA ILE A 182 -19.76 -0.34 11.92
C ILE A 182 -18.67 0.62 12.45
N SER A 183 -17.40 0.23 12.33
CA SER A 183 -16.26 0.98 12.90
C SER A 183 -15.79 2.14 12.01
N LEU A 184 -16.28 2.22 10.77
CA LEU A 184 -16.00 3.26 9.78
C LEU A 184 -17.04 4.40 9.77
N GLN A 185 -18.05 4.36 10.66
CA GLN A 185 -19.00 5.45 10.92
C GLN A 185 -18.57 6.30 12.12
#